data_AF-A0A948J513-F1
#
_entry.id   AF-A0A948J513-F1
#
_cell.length_a   1.000
_cell.length_b   1.000
_cell.length_c   1.000
_cell.angle_alpha   90.00
_cell.angle_beta   90.00
_cell.angle_gamma   90.00
#
_symmetry.space_group_name_H-M   'P 1'
#
loop_
_entity.id
_entity.type
_entity.pdbx_description
1 polymer ?
#
loop_
_entity_poly.entity_id
_entity_poly.type
_entity_poly.pdbx_seq_one_letter_code
_entity_poly.pdbx_strand_id
1 'polypeptide(L)'
;MLRITIAQLNFTVGDIEGNVARMIDAAQQAVRESADLIVFSELALCGYYPGDILDEPAFLQRVDKGIAALRAASAQLPALHWVVGAPTPTSGPGKKLHNSLLVLQGGDVRLQYAKQLLPTYNIFDERRHFEPGPDVAKVLRIGSAQVGLLVCEDGWNDHGGDYAINPFERMRDAAPDLVISINASPSHIGKREQRHAMFGGSSRRHGLPILYVNQVGGHDQLVYDGGSFAAEPEAGLVFEAPRFVEDVRTLRFEGGHFLTAEGERPAAVPGQGLPTMEFYRQQIILGLSDYARRCGFAQVVVGSSGGIDSALTLALAAQALGPGNVVGITMPSRYSSSGSVDDSVALCQNLGVPLFTHPIAELVAGYARQYETSFGKPLQGLPLENLQARIRGTVLMEYSNDFGHLLLTTGNKSEISVGYCTLYGDTNGGLGLIGDLYKTEVFALARHINDQAGRELIPHAIIDKEPSAELAPDQRDTDSLPPYPVLDEILKLLIEGDRLSAAEHAAAETLVAQLHETDAGVALVQRVHKMVARNEYKRRQAPPILRLRPRAFGSGRQMPIAAKYV
;
A
#
# COMPACT_ATOMS: atom_id res chain seq x y z
N MET A 1 1.91 -36.61 10.41
CA MET A 1 2.47 -35.65 9.44
C MET A 1 1.31 -35.01 8.70
N LEU A 2 1.34 -33.69 8.51
CA LEU A 2 0.35 -32.91 7.78
C LEU A 2 1.06 -32.13 6.65
N ARG A 3 0.57 -32.18 5.41
CA ARG A 3 1.09 -31.41 4.27
C ARG A 3 0.19 -30.23 3.98
N ILE A 4 0.73 -29.01 4.02
CA ILE A 4 -0.04 -27.77 3.96
C ILE A 4 0.46 -26.92 2.80
N THR A 5 -0.40 -26.66 1.82
CA THR A 5 -0.13 -25.70 0.75
C THR A 5 -0.54 -24.30 1.17
N ILE A 6 0.40 -23.37 1.14
CA ILE A 6 0.19 -21.94 1.30
C ILE A 6 -0.14 -21.37 -0.08
N ALA A 7 -1.27 -20.67 -0.21
CA ALA A 7 -1.65 -19.98 -1.43
C ALA A 7 -1.61 -18.46 -1.23
N GLN A 8 -0.41 -17.89 -1.37
CA GLN A 8 -0.20 -16.44 -1.37
C GLN A 8 -0.52 -15.90 -2.77
N LEU A 9 -1.75 -15.44 -2.95
CA LEU A 9 -2.30 -15.04 -4.25
C LEU A 9 -2.82 -13.59 -4.24
N ASN A 10 -2.92 -13.02 -5.45
CA ASN A 10 -3.40 -11.68 -5.75
C ASN A 10 -4.86 -11.69 -6.18
N PHE A 11 -5.74 -11.65 -5.19
CA PHE A 11 -7.19 -11.63 -5.40
C PHE A 11 -7.68 -10.22 -5.74
N THR A 12 -8.60 -10.13 -6.70
CA THR A 12 -9.17 -8.87 -7.16
C THR A 12 -10.52 -8.63 -6.48
N VAL A 13 -10.71 -7.44 -5.92
CA VAL A 13 -11.96 -7.09 -5.24
C VAL A 13 -13.13 -7.18 -6.21
N GLY A 14 -14.10 -8.05 -5.90
CA GLY A 14 -15.32 -8.26 -6.65
C GLY A 14 -15.25 -9.08 -7.95
N ASP A 15 -14.07 -9.58 -8.33
CA ASP A 15 -13.92 -10.59 -9.38
C ASP A 15 -14.08 -12.00 -8.79
N ILE A 16 -15.31 -12.34 -8.39
CA ILE A 16 -15.61 -13.62 -7.72
C ILE A 16 -15.20 -14.80 -8.60
N GLU A 17 -15.57 -14.76 -9.87
CA GLU A 17 -15.31 -15.83 -10.83
C GLU A 17 -13.81 -16.03 -11.07
N GLY A 18 -13.06 -14.94 -11.26
CA GLY A 18 -11.60 -15.00 -11.38
C GLY A 18 -10.93 -15.50 -10.11
N ASN A 19 -11.33 -15.01 -8.93
CA ASN A 19 -10.79 -15.47 -7.65
C ASN A 19 -11.06 -16.96 -7.41
N VAL A 20 -12.27 -17.45 -7.74
CA VAL A 20 -12.61 -18.88 -7.67
C VAL A 20 -11.73 -19.71 -8.59
N ALA A 21 -11.53 -19.30 -9.85
CA ALA A 21 -10.67 -20.01 -10.79
C ALA A 21 -9.24 -20.13 -10.25
N ARG A 22 -8.68 -19.04 -9.74
CA ARG A 22 -7.34 -19.02 -9.13
C ARG A 22 -7.22 -19.97 -7.93
N MET A 23 -8.25 -20.03 -7.08
CA MET A 23 -8.29 -20.98 -5.95
C MET A 23 -8.32 -22.42 -6.43
N ILE A 24 -9.11 -22.72 -7.46
CA ILE A 24 -9.20 -24.06 -8.03
C ILE A 24 -7.86 -24.50 -8.62
N ASP A 25 -7.19 -23.62 -9.38
CA ASP A 25 -5.88 -23.91 -9.96
C ASP A 25 -4.83 -24.20 -8.88
N ALA A 26 -4.79 -23.39 -7.83
CA ALA A 26 -3.90 -23.60 -6.69
C ALA A 26 -4.22 -24.90 -5.93
N ALA A 27 -5.50 -25.24 -5.77
CA ALA A 27 -5.89 -26.50 -5.13
C ALA A 27 -5.55 -27.73 -5.97
N GLN A 28 -5.65 -27.64 -7.30
CA GLN A 28 -5.17 -28.70 -8.18
C GLN A 28 -3.65 -28.89 -8.05
N GLN A 29 -2.89 -27.80 -7.90
CA GLN A 29 -1.46 -27.88 -7.58
C GLN A 29 -1.22 -28.55 -6.22
N ALA A 30 -1.97 -28.16 -5.18
CA ALA A 30 -1.88 -28.76 -3.86
C ALA A 30 -2.11 -30.28 -3.88
N VAL A 31 -3.09 -30.76 -4.65
CA VAL A 31 -3.32 -32.21 -4.83
C VAL A 31 -2.15 -32.90 -5.53
N ARG A 32 -1.53 -32.27 -6.55
CA ARG A 32 -0.32 -32.82 -7.20
C ARG A 32 0.85 -32.92 -6.22
N GLU A 33 0.93 -32.00 -5.27
CA GLU A 33 1.92 -32.00 -4.19
C GLU A 33 1.52 -32.86 -2.98
N SER A 34 0.43 -33.63 -3.10
CA SER A 34 -0.14 -34.50 -2.07
C SER A 34 -0.42 -33.76 -0.76
N ALA A 35 -0.91 -32.52 -0.86
CA ALA A 35 -1.29 -31.74 0.32
C ALA A 35 -2.59 -32.28 0.95
N ASP A 36 -2.65 -32.21 2.27
CA ASP A 36 -3.85 -32.52 3.07
C ASP A 36 -4.77 -31.30 3.20
N LEU A 37 -4.17 -30.11 3.11
CA LEU A 37 -4.80 -28.82 3.32
C LEU A 37 -4.19 -27.76 2.39
N ILE A 38 -5.04 -26.91 1.80
CA ILE A 38 -4.64 -25.64 1.15
C ILE A 38 -5.23 -24.46 1.93
N VAL A 39 -4.44 -23.40 2.10
CA VAL A 39 -4.81 -22.20 2.87
C VAL A 39 -4.75 -20.96 1.98
N PHE A 40 -5.88 -20.28 1.86
CA PHE A 40 -6.00 -18.98 1.21
C PHE A 40 -6.08 -17.84 2.24
N SER A 41 -5.95 -16.60 1.77
CA SER A 41 -5.97 -15.40 2.61
C SER A 41 -7.38 -15.01 3.10
N GLU A 42 -7.42 -14.03 4.00
CA GLU A 42 -8.65 -13.40 4.47
C GLU A 42 -9.46 -12.80 3.32
N LEU A 43 -10.79 -13.02 3.35
CA LEU A 43 -11.73 -12.61 2.29
C LEU A 43 -11.28 -12.93 0.85
N ALA A 44 -10.40 -13.92 0.66
CA ALA A 44 -9.83 -14.27 -0.63
C ALA A 44 -10.87 -14.48 -1.74
N LEU A 45 -12.06 -14.99 -1.40
CA LEU A 45 -13.12 -15.22 -2.38
C LEU A 45 -13.55 -13.92 -3.09
N CYS A 46 -13.69 -12.83 -2.33
CA CYS A 46 -14.15 -11.56 -2.85
C CYS A 46 -13.06 -10.49 -2.96
N GLY A 47 -11.84 -10.78 -2.52
CA GLY A 47 -10.78 -9.82 -2.29
C GLY A 47 -11.03 -8.96 -1.05
N TYR A 48 -9.97 -8.54 -0.38
CA TYR A 48 -10.04 -7.65 0.79
C TYR A 48 -9.60 -6.22 0.40
N TYR A 49 -10.31 -5.13 0.75
CA TYR A 49 -11.60 -5.03 1.45
C TYR A 49 -12.67 -4.47 0.50
N PRO A 50 -13.84 -5.12 0.30
CA PRO A 50 -14.80 -4.65 -0.71
C PRO A 50 -15.56 -3.36 -0.36
N GLY A 51 -15.46 -2.85 0.87
CA GLY A 51 -16.16 -1.65 1.30
C GLY A 51 -17.69 -1.79 1.18
N ASP A 52 -18.37 -0.71 0.79
CA ASP A 52 -19.83 -0.65 0.70
C ASP A 52 -20.44 -1.56 -0.37
N ILE A 53 -19.63 -2.18 -1.24
CA ILE A 53 -20.13 -3.23 -2.16
C ILE A 53 -20.71 -4.42 -1.34
N LEU A 54 -20.29 -4.59 -0.07
CA LEU A 54 -20.87 -5.57 0.85
C LEU A 54 -22.34 -5.30 1.21
N ASP A 55 -22.82 -4.07 1.05
CA ASP A 55 -24.23 -3.72 1.29
C ASP A 55 -25.12 -4.02 0.08
N GLU A 56 -24.53 -4.34 -1.08
CA GLU A 56 -25.25 -4.60 -2.33
C GLU A 56 -25.74 -6.06 -2.41
N PRO A 57 -27.06 -6.33 -2.45
CA PRO A 57 -27.58 -7.70 -2.48
C PRO A 57 -27.10 -8.51 -3.69
N ALA A 58 -26.93 -7.86 -4.84
CA ALA A 58 -26.43 -8.51 -6.06
C ALA A 58 -24.98 -9.00 -5.91
N PHE A 59 -24.15 -8.28 -5.14
CA PHE A 59 -22.79 -8.69 -4.83
C PHE A 59 -22.78 -9.91 -3.91
N LEU A 60 -23.60 -9.90 -2.85
CA LEU A 60 -23.71 -11.03 -1.93
C LEU A 60 -24.21 -12.31 -2.63
N GLN A 61 -25.14 -12.18 -3.58
CA GLN A 61 -25.55 -13.32 -4.42
C GLN A 61 -24.40 -13.88 -5.27
N ARG A 62 -23.48 -13.04 -5.74
CA ARG A 62 -22.26 -13.50 -6.44
C ARG A 62 -21.32 -14.21 -5.48
N VAL A 63 -21.13 -13.70 -4.26
CA VAL A 63 -20.36 -14.38 -3.21
C VAL A 63 -20.95 -15.77 -2.93
N ASP A 64 -22.27 -15.90 -2.75
CA ASP A 64 -22.93 -17.18 -2.49
C ASP A 64 -22.69 -18.18 -3.63
N LYS A 65 -22.77 -17.72 -4.89
CA LYS A 65 -22.42 -18.52 -6.07
C LYS A 65 -20.96 -18.94 -6.07
N GLY A 66 -20.06 -18.05 -5.66
CA GLY A 66 -18.64 -18.34 -5.51
C GLY A 66 -18.37 -19.42 -4.46
N ILE A 67 -19.00 -19.33 -3.29
CA ILE A 67 -18.94 -20.38 -2.24
C ILE A 67 -19.47 -21.71 -2.80
N ALA A 68 -20.60 -21.69 -3.51
CA ALA A 68 -21.17 -22.89 -4.11
C ALA A 68 -20.22 -23.52 -5.16
N ALA A 69 -19.56 -22.71 -5.98
CA ALA A 69 -18.57 -23.17 -6.96
C ALA A 69 -17.35 -23.81 -6.28
N LEU A 70 -16.82 -23.20 -5.21
CA LEU A 70 -15.71 -23.78 -4.45
C LEU A 70 -16.11 -25.08 -3.75
N ARG A 71 -17.34 -25.17 -3.23
CA ARG A 71 -17.87 -26.44 -2.69
C ARG A 71 -17.90 -27.51 -3.78
N ALA A 72 -18.47 -27.22 -4.95
CA ALA A 72 -18.51 -28.15 -6.07
C ALA A 72 -17.09 -28.59 -6.51
N ALA A 73 -16.14 -27.67 -6.58
CA ALA A 73 -14.74 -27.99 -6.90
C ALA A 73 -14.09 -28.87 -5.81
N SER A 74 -14.33 -28.57 -4.53
CA SER A 74 -13.82 -29.37 -3.41
C SER A 74 -14.41 -30.79 -3.38
N ALA A 75 -15.60 -31.02 -3.96
CA ALA A 75 -16.19 -32.35 -4.12
C ALA A 75 -15.43 -33.19 -5.16
N GLN A 76 -14.80 -32.55 -6.15
CA GLN A 76 -13.95 -33.23 -7.14
C GLN A 76 -12.55 -33.54 -6.58
N LEU A 77 -12.14 -32.85 -5.51
CA LEU A 77 -10.86 -33.03 -4.82
C LEU A 77 -11.10 -33.42 -3.33
N PRO A 78 -11.81 -34.53 -3.04
CA PRO A 78 -12.43 -34.79 -1.74
C PRO A 78 -11.43 -35.05 -0.60
N ALA A 79 -10.17 -35.39 -0.92
CA ALA A 79 -9.13 -35.60 0.09
C ALA A 79 -8.57 -34.27 0.65
N LEU A 80 -8.62 -33.19 -0.14
CA LEU A 80 -8.02 -31.90 0.21
C LEU A 80 -8.99 -31.07 1.05
N HIS A 81 -8.51 -30.51 2.15
CA HIS A 81 -9.22 -29.46 2.90
C HIS A 81 -8.87 -28.09 2.32
N TRP A 82 -9.85 -27.20 2.24
CA TRP A 82 -9.66 -25.84 1.70
C TRP A 82 -10.04 -24.84 2.78
N VAL A 83 -9.06 -24.09 3.29
CA VAL A 83 -9.30 -22.96 4.18
C VAL A 83 -9.50 -21.71 3.32
N VAL A 84 -10.73 -21.17 3.29
CA VAL A 84 -11.16 -20.08 2.41
C VAL A 84 -11.70 -18.92 3.23
N GLY A 85 -11.19 -17.71 3.01
CA GLY A 85 -11.77 -16.47 3.52
C GLY A 85 -12.94 -15.98 2.66
N ALA A 86 -14.10 -15.71 3.27
CA ALA A 86 -15.29 -15.20 2.60
C ALA A 86 -16.22 -14.45 3.58
N PRO A 87 -17.01 -13.47 3.13
CA PRO A 87 -18.08 -12.93 3.95
C PRO A 87 -19.23 -13.95 4.03
N THR A 88 -19.82 -14.13 5.21
CA THR A 88 -20.97 -15.03 5.40
C THR A 88 -22.10 -14.33 6.15
N PRO A 89 -23.37 -14.68 5.88
CA PRO A 89 -24.50 -14.09 6.58
C PRO A 89 -24.52 -14.47 8.07
N THR A 90 -24.98 -13.55 8.91
CA THR A 90 -25.26 -13.80 10.32
C THR A 90 -26.68 -13.39 10.70
N SER A 91 -27.24 -14.06 11.70
CA SER A 91 -28.57 -13.79 12.25
C SER A 91 -28.44 -13.24 13.67
N GLY A 92 -29.13 -12.15 13.97
CA GLY A 92 -29.09 -11.53 15.29
C GLY A 92 -29.15 -10.01 15.23
N PRO A 93 -29.01 -9.35 16.38
CA PRO A 93 -28.75 -7.91 16.43
C PRO A 93 -27.38 -7.59 15.79
N GLY A 94 -27.20 -6.36 15.34
CA GLY A 94 -25.94 -5.91 14.76
C GLY A 94 -25.88 -6.01 13.22
N LYS A 95 -24.66 -6.15 12.69
CA LYS A 95 -24.40 -6.25 11.25
C LYS A 95 -24.86 -7.60 10.70
N LYS A 96 -25.10 -7.66 9.39
CA LYS A 96 -25.69 -8.82 8.71
C LYS A 96 -24.67 -9.81 8.17
N LEU A 97 -23.39 -9.50 8.31
CA LEU A 97 -22.30 -10.31 7.79
C LEU A 97 -21.27 -10.58 8.88
N HIS A 98 -20.57 -11.70 8.76
CA HIS A 98 -19.31 -11.97 9.41
C HIS A 98 -18.18 -12.00 8.37
N ASN A 99 -17.01 -11.47 8.71
CA ASN A 99 -15.77 -11.82 8.03
C ASN A 99 -15.38 -13.24 8.48
N SER A 100 -15.45 -14.21 7.58
CA SER A 100 -15.38 -15.64 7.95
C SER A 100 -14.27 -16.40 7.25
N LEU A 101 -13.83 -17.44 7.93
CA LEU A 101 -13.02 -18.53 7.41
C LEU A 101 -13.89 -19.79 7.34
N LEU A 102 -13.93 -20.41 6.18
CA LEU A 102 -14.61 -21.69 5.92
C LEU A 102 -13.58 -22.78 5.66
N VAL A 103 -13.75 -23.96 6.25
CA VAL A 103 -13.02 -25.16 5.86
C VAL A 103 -13.93 -26.04 5.01
N LEU A 104 -13.62 -26.14 3.72
CA LEU A 104 -14.36 -26.99 2.77
C LEU A 104 -13.65 -28.32 2.58
N GLN A 105 -14.40 -29.42 2.46
CA GLN A 105 -13.85 -30.72 2.08
C GLN A 105 -14.96 -31.58 1.46
N GLY A 106 -14.73 -32.11 0.26
CA GLY A 106 -15.67 -33.04 -0.39
C GLY A 106 -17.04 -32.43 -0.67
N GLY A 107 -17.15 -31.11 -0.83
CA GLY A 107 -18.42 -30.40 -1.05
C GLY A 107 -19.13 -29.91 0.21
N ASP A 108 -18.63 -30.27 1.40
CA ASP A 108 -19.20 -29.86 2.68
C ASP A 108 -18.41 -28.73 3.33
N VAL A 109 -19.10 -27.87 4.09
CA VAL A 109 -18.47 -26.96 5.04
C VAL A 109 -18.21 -27.74 6.33
N ARG A 110 -16.95 -28.11 6.58
CA ARG A 110 -16.52 -28.88 7.78
C ARG A 110 -16.42 -28.00 9.02
N LEU A 111 -16.05 -26.73 8.85
CA LEU A 111 -15.92 -25.77 9.93
C LEU A 111 -16.16 -24.35 9.40
N GLN A 112 -16.76 -23.50 10.23
CA GLN A 112 -16.87 -22.06 10.00
C GLN A 112 -16.38 -21.32 11.25
N TYR A 113 -15.51 -20.34 11.03
CA TYR A 113 -15.00 -19.41 12.03
C TYR A 113 -15.33 -17.99 11.58
N ALA A 114 -15.84 -17.17 12.48
CA ALA A 114 -16.07 -15.74 12.25
C ALA A 114 -15.01 -14.96 13.02
N LYS A 115 -14.34 -14.01 12.34
CA LYS A 115 -13.33 -13.12 12.91
C LYS A 115 -13.89 -12.43 14.16
N GLN A 116 -13.17 -12.51 15.27
CA GLN A 116 -13.65 -12.06 16.57
C GLN A 116 -13.28 -10.61 16.83
N LEU A 117 -12.10 -10.20 16.38
CA LEU A 117 -11.58 -8.84 16.53
C LEU A 117 -11.71 -8.09 15.20
N LEU A 118 -12.54 -7.05 15.18
CA LEU A 118 -12.79 -6.25 13.98
C LEU A 118 -12.04 -4.90 14.07
N PRO A 119 -10.97 -4.70 13.27
CA PRO A 119 -10.20 -3.46 13.32
C PRO A 119 -11.03 -2.30 12.78
N THR A 120 -11.11 -1.22 13.56
CA THR A 120 -11.82 0.03 13.21
C THR A 120 -10.95 1.24 13.54
N TYR A 121 -9.75 1.24 12.95
CA TYR A 121 -8.74 2.27 13.17
C TYR A 121 -7.87 2.43 11.92
N ASN A 122 -7.27 3.61 11.77
CA ASN A 122 -6.39 3.93 10.65
C ASN A 122 -7.09 3.70 9.30
N ILE A 123 -6.73 2.64 8.58
CA ILE A 123 -7.26 2.29 7.25
C ILE A 123 -8.38 1.24 7.29
N PHE A 124 -8.67 0.69 8.46
CA PHE A 124 -9.66 -0.38 8.62
C PHE A 124 -10.97 0.17 9.17
N ASP A 125 -12.09 -0.33 8.65
CA ASP A 125 -13.44 0.03 9.07
C ASP A 125 -14.35 -1.21 9.09
N GLU A 126 -13.84 -2.37 9.56
CA GLU A 126 -14.57 -3.64 9.44
C GLU A 126 -15.88 -3.66 10.23
N ARG A 127 -15.98 -2.95 11.35
CA ARG A 127 -17.23 -2.82 12.12
C ARG A 127 -18.34 -2.11 11.34
N ARG A 128 -18.02 -1.44 10.23
CA ARG A 128 -19.03 -0.87 9.34
C ARG A 128 -19.88 -1.95 8.68
N HIS A 129 -19.29 -3.09 8.30
CA HIS A 129 -19.95 -4.13 7.50
C HIS A 129 -20.07 -5.47 8.22
N PHE A 130 -19.24 -5.76 9.21
CA PHE A 130 -19.19 -7.05 9.90
C PHE A 130 -19.55 -6.98 11.39
N GLU A 131 -20.15 -8.06 11.88
CA GLU A 131 -20.37 -8.33 13.31
C GLU A 131 -19.23 -9.21 13.85
N PRO A 132 -18.71 -8.97 15.06
CA PRO A 132 -17.68 -9.83 15.64
C PRO A 132 -18.21 -11.25 15.87
N GLY A 133 -17.38 -12.24 15.58
CA GLY A 133 -17.62 -13.63 15.90
C GLY A 133 -17.65 -13.91 17.41
N PRO A 134 -18.19 -15.07 17.83
CA PRO A 134 -18.24 -15.44 19.24
C PRO A 134 -16.85 -15.73 19.81
N ASP A 135 -16.62 -15.38 21.08
CA ASP A 135 -15.37 -15.62 21.83
C ASP A 135 -15.16 -17.11 22.15
N VAL A 136 -14.82 -17.89 21.11
CA VAL A 136 -14.61 -19.33 21.19
C VAL A 136 -13.45 -19.75 20.29
N ALA A 137 -12.66 -20.72 20.72
CA ALA A 137 -11.72 -21.37 19.82
C ALA A 137 -12.45 -22.33 18.87
N LYS A 138 -12.07 -22.31 17.59
CA LYS A 138 -12.52 -23.30 16.60
C LYS A 138 -11.32 -24.13 16.17
N VAL A 139 -11.43 -25.45 16.38
CA VAL A 139 -10.43 -26.43 15.99
C VAL A 139 -11.05 -27.53 15.13
N LEU A 140 -10.30 -28.03 14.16
CA LEU A 140 -10.68 -29.16 13.30
C LEU A 140 -9.57 -30.21 13.29
N ARG A 141 -9.93 -31.49 13.38
CA ARG A 141 -8.98 -32.59 13.18
C ARG A 141 -8.78 -32.82 11.67
N ILE A 142 -7.55 -32.67 11.18
CA ILE A 142 -7.14 -32.99 9.81
C ILE A 142 -6.04 -34.05 9.89
N GLY A 143 -6.35 -35.26 9.43
CA GLY A 143 -5.48 -36.42 9.64
C GLY A 143 -5.23 -36.64 11.14
N SER A 144 -3.96 -36.68 11.54
CA SER A 144 -3.58 -36.83 12.95
C SER A 144 -3.51 -35.50 13.72
N ALA A 145 -3.54 -34.34 13.04
CA ALA A 145 -3.30 -33.03 13.66
C ALA A 145 -4.60 -32.28 13.97
N GLN A 146 -4.68 -31.65 15.13
CA GLN A 146 -5.71 -30.69 15.49
C GLN A 146 -5.28 -29.29 15.06
N VAL A 147 -6.06 -28.66 14.19
CA VAL A 147 -5.75 -27.37 13.58
C VAL A 147 -6.70 -26.31 14.13
N GLY A 148 -6.16 -25.29 14.79
CA GLY A 148 -6.87 -24.09 15.24
C GLY A 148 -6.87 -23.01 14.16
N LEU A 149 -7.90 -22.16 14.16
CA LEU A 149 -8.14 -21.18 13.09
C LEU A 149 -8.35 -19.77 13.64
N LEU A 150 -7.66 -18.79 13.07
CA LEU A 150 -7.77 -17.37 13.38
C LEU A 150 -7.87 -16.54 12.08
N VAL A 151 -8.37 -15.31 12.18
CA VAL A 151 -8.41 -14.36 11.07
C VAL A 151 -7.74 -13.05 11.46
N CYS A 152 -6.61 -12.75 10.84
CA CYS A 152 -5.88 -11.49 10.91
C CYS A 152 -5.80 -10.84 12.30
N GLU A 153 -6.62 -9.82 12.55
CA GLU A 153 -6.65 -9.00 13.77
C GLU A 153 -6.77 -9.84 15.05
N ASP A 154 -7.38 -11.03 14.97
CA ASP A 154 -7.46 -11.99 16.07
C ASP A 154 -6.08 -12.32 16.67
N GLY A 155 -5.01 -12.22 15.86
CA GLY A 155 -3.64 -12.44 16.27
C GLY A 155 -2.86 -11.20 16.75
N TRP A 156 -3.45 -10.00 16.75
CA TRP A 156 -2.76 -8.76 17.11
C TRP A 156 -3.00 -8.31 18.56
N ASN A 157 -4.10 -8.76 19.19
CA ASN A 157 -4.45 -8.40 20.57
C ASN A 157 -3.81 -9.30 21.64
N ASP A 158 -2.70 -9.98 21.35
CA ASP A 158 -2.17 -10.97 22.30
C ASP A 158 -1.64 -10.36 23.61
N HIS A 159 -1.36 -9.06 23.61
CA HIS A 159 -0.99 -8.30 24.80
C HIS A 159 -2.22 -7.84 25.63
N GLY A 160 -3.45 -8.02 25.12
CA GLY A 160 -4.71 -7.79 25.82
C GLY A 160 -5.10 -6.32 26.04
N GLY A 161 -4.52 -5.37 25.30
CA GLY A 161 -4.74 -3.93 25.52
C GLY A 161 -5.92 -3.33 24.75
N ASP A 162 -6.21 -3.83 23.55
CA ASP A 162 -7.09 -3.15 22.59
C ASP A 162 -8.51 -3.72 22.55
N TYR A 163 -8.70 -4.98 22.95
CA TYR A 163 -9.99 -5.65 22.95
C TYR A 163 -10.26 -6.42 24.25
N ALA A 164 -11.55 -6.55 24.59
CA ALA A 164 -12.00 -7.22 25.81
C ALA A 164 -11.79 -8.75 25.81
N ILE A 165 -11.52 -9.35 24.65
CA ILE A 165 -11.29 -10.78 24.48
C ILE A 165 -9.94 -11.01 23.80
N ASN A 166 -9.32 -12.17 24.06
CA ASN A 166 -8.07 -12.57 23.46
C ASN A 166 -8.23 -13.95 22.79
N PRO A 167 -8.37 -14.02 21.45
CA PRO A 167 -8.51 -15.28 20.72
C PRO A 167 -7.34 -16.26 20.93
N PHE A 168 -6.12 -15.77 21.21
CA PHE A 168 -4.98 -16.65 21.51
C PHE A 168 -5.13 -17.37 22.85
N GLU A 169 -5.74 -16.75 23.87
CA GLU A 169 -6.02 -17.45 25.14
C GLU A 169 -6.99 -18.61 24.92
N ARG A 170 -8.03 -18.38 24.11
CA ARG A 170 -8.98 -19.45 23.72
C ARG A 170 -8.27 -20.56 22.95
N MET A 171 -7.36 -20.22 22.05
CA MET A 171 -6.59 -21.22 21.31
C MET A 171 -5.64 -22.01 22.22
N ARG A 172 -4.97 -21.35 23.17
CA ARG A 172 -4.13 -22.02 24.17
C ARG A 172 -4.96 -23.03 24.98
N ASP A 173 -6.13 -22.63 25.44
CA ASP A 173 -7.01 -23.50 26.24
C ASP A 173 -7.54 -24.69 25.41
N ALA A 174 -7.75 -24.50 24.10
CA ALA A 174 -8.13 -25.57 23.17
C ALA A 174 -6.95 -26.48 22.75
N ALA A 175 -5.71 -26.04 22.96
CA ALA A 175 -4.46 -26.77 22.73
C ALA A 175 -4.35 -27.48 21.36
N PRO A 176 -4.54 -26.79 20.22
CA PRO A 176 -4.33 -27.39 18.90
C PRO A 176 -2.83 -27.70 18.67
N ASP A 177 -2.56 -28.65 17.78
CA ASP A 177 -1.19 -28.98 17.35
C ASP A 177 -0.61 -27.84 16.48
N LEU A 178 -1.46 -27.12 15.74
CA LEU A 178 -1.08 -26.03 14.83
C LEU A 178 -2.19 -24.96 14.82
N VAL A 179 -1.82 -23.68 14.80
CA VAL A 179 -2.74 -22.57 14.50
C VAL A 179 -2.50 -22.04 13.09
N ILE A 180 -3.56 -21.86 12.31
CA ILE A 180 -3.52 -21.21 11.01
C ILE A 180 -4.25 -19.87 11.11
N SER A 181 -3.54 -18.80 10.74
CA SER A 181 -4.09 -17.46 10.62
C SER A 181 -4.14 -17.06 9.15
N ILE A 182 -5.32 -16.70 8.64
CA ILE A 182 -5.49 -16.12 7.30
C ILE A 182 -5.57 -14.61 7.39
N ASN A 183 -4.91 -13.91 6.47
CA ASN A 183 -4.65 -12.48 6.61
C ASN A 183 -4.82 -11.73 5.31
N ALA A 184 -5.33 -10.51 5.43
CA ALA A 184 -5.16 -9.45 4.46
C ALA A 184 -4.49 -8.27 5.17
N SER A 185 -3.21 -8.45 5.52
CA SER A 185 -2.43 -7.44 6.22
C SER A 185 -1.71 -6.55 5.20
N PRO A 186 -2.08 -5.27 5.05
CA PRO A 186 -1.41 -4.36 4.14
C PRO A 186 -0.03 -4.00 4.66
N SER A 187 0.87 -3.69 3.74
CA SER A 187 2.27 -3.42 4.00
C SER A 187 2.56 -1.94 4.15
N HIS A 188 3.56 -1.65 4.96
CA HIS A 188 4.25 -0.37 5.07
C HIS A 188 5.65 -0.66 5.64
N ILE A 189 6.53 0.33 5.62
CA ILE A 189 7.87 0.19 6.19
C ILE A 189 7.78 -0.28 7.66
N GLY A 190 8.57 -1.31 8.00
CA GLY A 190 8.58 -1.95 9.32
C GLY A 190 7.44 -2.93 9.62
N LYS A 191 6.43 -3.07 8.74
CA LYS A 191 5.27 -3.94 9.01
C LYS A 191 5.65 -5.42 9.07
N ARG A 192 6.62 -5.86 8.25
CA ARG A 192 7.16 -7.23 8.29
C ARG A 192 7.69 -7.57 9.68
N GLU A 193 8.57 -6.72 10.20
CA GLU A 193 9.19 -6.90 11.51
C GLU A 193 8.13 -6.91 12.62
N GLN A 194 7.12 -6.05 12.53
CA GLN A 194 5.98 -6.06 13.45
C GLN A 194 5.19 -7.37 13.42
N ARG A 195 4.88 -7.91 12.23
CA ARG A 195 4.20 -9.22 12.09
C ARG A 195 5.04 -10.33 12.71
N HIS A 196 6.34 -10.37 12.42
CA HIS A 196 7.25 -11.38 12.97
C HIS A 196 7.35 -11.31 14.48
N ALA A 197 7.51 -10.10 15.04
CA ALA A 197 7.58 -9.90 16.48
C ALA A 197 6.28 -10.31 17.17
N MET A 198 5.13 -9.94 16.61
CA MET A 198 3.81 -10.25 17.18
C MET A 198 3.57 -11.76 17.16
N PHE A 199 3.55 -12.38 15.98
CA PHE A 199 3.18 -13.80 15.84
C PHE A 199 4.26 -14.75 16.34
N GLY A 200 5.55 -14.41 16.19
CA GLY A 200 6.64 -15.16 16.81
C GLY A 200 6.60 -15.08 18.34
N GLY A 201 6.24 -13.91 18.89
CA GLY A 201 6.00 -13.71 20.31
C GLY A 201 4.81 -14.53 20.82
N SER A 202 3.68 -14.52 20.10
CA SER A 202 2.49 -15.31 20.44
C SER A 202 2.75 -16.81 20.38
N SER A 203 3.45 -17.28 19.34
CA SER A 203 3.84 -18.68 19.22
C SER A 203 4.65 -19.15 20.44
N ARG A 204 5.65 -18.35 20.85
CA ARG A 204 6.45 -18.62 22.05
C ARG A 204 5.64 -18.56 23.35
N ARG A 205 4.81 -17.52 23.51
CA ARG A 205 4.03 -17.26 24.74
C ARG A 205 3.02 -18.37 25.02
N HIS A 206 2.36 -18.89 23.98
CA HIS A 206 1.31 -19.88 24.12
C HIS A 206 1.76 -21.31 23.83
N GLY A 207 2.99 -21.51 23.37
CA GLY A 207 3.50 -22.84 23.03
C GLY A 207 2.86 -23.45 21.78
N LEU A 208 2.35 -22.62 20.87
CA LEU A 208 1.61 -23.04 19.68
C LEU A 208 2.41 -22.73 18.41
N PRO A 209 2.66 -23.70 17.52
CA PRO A 209 3.12 -23.42 16.15
C PRO A 209 2.06 -22.62 15.38
N ILE A 210 2.51 -21.66 14.57
CA ILE A 210 1.62 -20.77 13.81
C ILE A 210 2.02 -20.77 12.34
N LEU A 211 1.04 -20.96 11.45
CA LEU A 211 1.14 -20.68 10.03
C LEU A 211 0.35 -19.40 9.71
N TYR A 212 1.04 -18.38 9.21
CA TYR A 212 0.49 -17.09 8.82
C TYR A 212 0.42 -17.00 7.28
N VAL A 213 -0.78 -16.94 6.72
CA VAL A 213 -0.98 -16.83 5.27
C VAL A 213 -1.56 -15.46 4.95
N ASN A 214 -0.88 -14.71 4.08
CA ASN A 214 -1.25 -13.35 3.69
C ASN A 214 -1.46 -13.24 2.19
N GLN A 215 -2.38 -12.38 1.75
CA GLN A 215 -2.50 -12.06 0.33
C GLN A 215 -1.34 -11.18 -0.17
N VAL A 216 -1.18 -11.10 -1.48
CA VAL A 216 -0.23 -10.20 -2.16
C VAL A 216 -0.96 -9.36 -3.21
N GLY A 217 -0.47 -8.17 -3.53
CA GLY A 217 -1.01 -7.30 -4.59
C GLY A 217 -1.47 -5.93 -4.12
N GLY A 218 -1.65 -5.01 -5.05
CA GLY A 218 -2.17 -3.66 -4.82
C GLY A 218 -3.70 -3.59 -4.86
N HIS A 219 -4.29 -2.77 -3.99
CA HIS A 219 -5.70 -2.39 -4.03
C HIS A 219 -5.85 -0.93 -3.57
N ASP A 220 -6.29 -0.07 -4.49
CA ASP A 220 -6.40 1.37 -4.29
C ASP A 220 -5.08 1.97 -3.76
N GLN A 221 -5.08 2.46 -2.52
CA GLN A 221 -3.91 3.04 -1.86
C GLN A 221 -3.01 1.99 -1.19
N LEU A 222 -3.50 0.77 -1.01
CA LEU A 222 -2.86 -0.26 -0.20
C LEU A 222 -2.10 -1.25 -1.08
N VAL A 223 -1.02 -1.80 -0.53
CA VAL A 223 -0.31 -2.93 -1.11
C VAL A 223 -0.18 -4.01 -0.05
N TYR A 224 -0.54 -5.23 -0.40
CA TYR A 224 -0.29 -6.42 0.37
C TYR A 224 0.99 -7.05 -0.17
N ASP A 225 1.97 -7.24 0.70
CA ASP A 225 3.30 -7.72 0.32
C ASP A 225 3.44 -9.23 0.40
N GLY A 226 2.37 -9.97 0.70
CA GLY A 226 2.48 -11.40 0.99
C GLY A 226 3.33 -11.63 2.22
N GLY A 227 4.48 -12.28 2.04
CA GLY A 227 5.39 -12.62 3.13
C GLY A 227 4.74 -13.60 4.11
N SER A 228 3.98 -14.58 3.60
CA SER A 228 3.42 -15.64 4.42
C SER A 228 4.53 -16.38 5.16
N PHE A 229 4.36 -16.70 6.44
CA PHE A 229 5.44 -17.24 7.27
C PHE A 229 4.97 -18.32 8.23
N ALA A 230 5.92 -19.09 8.76
CA ALA A 230 5.67 -20.07 9.81
C ALA A 230 6.53 -19.77 11.04
N ALA A 231 5.94 -19.91 12.22
CA ALA A 231 6.58 -19.72 13.51
C ALA A 231 6.46 -20.97 14.39
N GLU A 232 7.53 -21.31 15.09
CA GLU A 232 7.61 -22.37 16.08
C GLU A 232 7.94 -21.77 17.47
N PRO A 233 7.39 -22.31 18.58
CA PRO A 233 7.54 -21.71 19.91
C PRO A 233 8.99 -21.49 20.35
N GLU A 234 9.86 -22.45 20.06
CA GLU A 234 11.27 -22.41 20.47
C GLU A 234 12.16 -21.74 19.41
N ALA A 235 11.97 -22.08 18.14
CA ALA A 235 12.82 -21.64 17.04
C ALA A 235 12.47 -20.24 16.49
N GLY A 236 11.29 -19.70 16.83
CA GLY A 236 10.81 -18.44 16.23
C GLY A 236 10.39 -18.65 14.78
N LEU A 237 10.75 -17.72 13.90
CA LEU A 237 10.35 -17.76 12.49
C LEU A 237 11.22 -18.79 11.75
N VAL A 238 10.59 -19.80 11.17
CA VAL A 238 11.27 -20.92 10.50
C VAL A 238 11.08 -20.94 8.99
N PHE A 239 10.13 -20.18 8.46
CA PHE A 239 9.88 -20.04 7.03
C PHE A 239 9.28 -18.67 6.72
N GLU A 240 9.63 -18.06 5.59
CA GLU A 240 8.99 -16.87 5.03
C GLU A 240 8.92 -17.03 3.50
N ALA A 241 7.74 -16.83 2.92
CA ALA A 241 7.50 -16.80 1.49
C ALA A 241 8.05 -15.49 0.88
N PRO A 242 8.44 -15.49 -0.40
CA PRO A 242 8.87 -14.27 -1.08
C PRO A 242 7.83 -13.16 -0.96
N ARG A 243 8.29 -11.91 -0.75
CA ARG A 243 7.42 -10.73 -0.68
C ARG A 243 7.17 -10.16 -2.08
N PHE A 244 6.05 -9.46 -2.24
CA PHE A 244 5.63 -8.75 -3.45
C PHE A 244 5.41 -9.62 -4.70
N VAL A 245 5.39 -10.94 -4.55
CA VAL A 245 5.12 -11.91 -5.63
C VAL A 245 4.14 -12.97 -5.14
N GLU A 246 3.43 -13.59 -6.09
CA GLU A 246 2.60 -14.76 -5.79
C GLU A 246 3.48 -15.99 -5.53
N ASP A 247 3.07 -16.84 -4.59
CA ASP A 247 3.78 -18.07 -4.25
C ASP A 247 2.74 -19.11 -3.80
N VAL A 248 2.76 -20.28 -4.45
CA VAL A 248 1.97 -21.45 -4.04
C VAL A 248 2.95 -22.56 -3.68
N ARG A 249 3.02 -22.88 -2.39
CA ARG A 249 4.09 -23.73 -1.84
C ARG A 249 3.60 -24.66 -0.75
N THR A 250 4.01 -25.92 -0.80
CA THR A 250 3.69 -26.91 0.24
C THR A 250 4.80 -27.04 1.28
N LEU A 251 4.40 -26.98 2.55
CA LEU A 251 5.23 -27.33 3.70
C LEU A 251 4.72 -28.62 4.35
N ARG A 252 5.59 -29.30 5.08
CA ARG A 252 5.22 -30.41 5.97
C ARG A 252 5.19 -29.90 7.41
N PHE A 253 4.24 -30.38 8.19
CA PHE A 253 4.13 -30.17 9.62
C PHE A 253 4.13 -31.51 10.36
N GLU A 254 5.13 -31.72 11.20
CA GLU A 254 5.38 -32.99 11.87
C GLU A 254 6.07 -32.77 13.21
N GLY A 255 5.51 -33.34 14.30
CA GLY A 255 6.10 -33.25 15.63
C GLY A 255 6.25 -31.82 16.17
N GLY A 256 5.37 -30.89 15.77
CA GLY A 256 5.46 -29.48 16.17
C GLY A 256 6.39 -28.63 15.30
N HIS A 257 6.95 -29.19 14.23
CA HIS A 257 7.93 -28.53 13.38
C HIS A 257 7.47 -28.41 11.92
N PHE A 258 7.83 -27.31 11.28
CA PHE A 258 7.69 -27.09 9.85
C PHE A 258 8.94 -27.56 9.10
N LEU A 259 8.71 -28.24 7.99
CA LEU A 259 9.72 -28.76 7.08
C LEU A 259 9.35 -28.38 5.64
N THR A 260 10.33 -28.39 4.74
CA THR A 260 10.09 -28.28 3.29
C THR A 260 9.26 -29.47 2.79
N ALA A 261 8.80 -29.42 1.53
CA ALA A 261 8.07 -30.52 0.92
C ALA A 261 8.87 -31.84 0.93
N GLU A 262 10.20 -31.73 0.86
CA GLU A 262 11.20 -32.81 0.88
C GLU A 262 11.46 -33.33 2.30
N GLY A 263 11.04 -32.62 3.35
CA GLY A 263 11.24 -33.00 4.74
C GLY A 263 12.49 -32.42 5.39
N GLU A 264 13.10 -31.40 4.80
CA GLU A 264 14.25 -30.69 5.36
C GLU A 264 13.81 -29.51 6.23
N ARG A 265 14.68 -29.03 7.12
CA ARG A 265 14.44 -27.76 7.80
C ARG A 265 14.47 -26.62 6.77
N PRO A 266 13.48 -25.70 6.75
CA PRO A 266 13.53 -24.60 5.80
C PRO A 266 14.72 -23.68 6.08
N ALA A 267 15.11 -22.90 5.08
CA ALA A 267 16.19 -21.94 5.21
C ALA A 267 15.88 -20.90 6.31
N ALA A 268 16.90 -20.48 7.04
CA ALA A 268 16.76 -19.49 8.10
C ALA A 268 16.15 -18.19 7.55
N VAL A 269 15.12 -17.69 8.23
CA VAL A 269 14.49 -16.42 7.89
C VAL A 269 15.45 -15.28 8.26
N PRO A 270 15.83 -14.39 7.32
CA PRO A 270 16.69 -13.27 7.62
C PRO A 270 16.09 -12.37 8.70
N GLY A 271 16.91 -11.96 9.68
CA GLY A 271 16.47 -11.09 10.76
C GLY A 271 16.03 -9.71 10.28
N GLN A 272 16.65 -9.20 9.20
CA GLN A 272 16.30 -7.93 8.58
C GLN A 272 15.57 -8.17 7.25
N GLY A 273 14.55 -7.35 6.98
CA GLY A 273 13.85 -7.34 5.70
C GLY A 273 14.65 -6.66 4.59
N LEU A 274 13.93 -6.26 3.53
CA LEU A 274 14.51 -5.49 2.43
C LEU A 274 15.07 -4.14 2.93
N PRO A 275 16.18 -3.64 2.36
CA PRO A 275 16.57 -2.25 2.53
C PRO A 275 15.42 -1.29 2.19
N THR A 276 15.31 -0.17 2.92
CA THR A 276 14.17 0.76 2.82
C THR A 276 13.85 1.20 1.39
N MET A 277 14.87 1.58 0.61
CA MET A 277 14.64 2.04 -0.78
C MET A 277 14.18 0.90 -1.69
N GLU A 278 14.68 -0.32 -1.47
CA GLU A 278 14.23 -1.49 -2.23
C GLU A 278 12.80 -1.88 -1.87
N PHE A 279 12.43 -1.77 -0.59
CA PHE A 279 11.06 -1.92 -0.14
C PHE A 279 10.13 -0.91 -0.83
N TYR A 280 10.47 0.38 -0.83
CA TYR A 280 9.66 1.41 -1.51
C TYR A 280 9.53 1.13 -3.00
N ARG A 281 10.63 0.76 -3.67
CA ARG A 281 10.63 0.42 -5.09
C ARG A 281 9.65 -0.72 -5.40
N GLN A 282 9.78 -1.87 -4.72
CA GLN A 282 8.93 -3.03 -4.96
C GLN A 282 7.45 -2.74 -4.64
N GLN A 283 7.19 -2.03 -3.54
CA GLN A 283 5.83 -1.67 -3.16
C GLN A 283 5.16 -0.73 -4.16
N ILE A 284 5.86 0.30 -4.63
CA ILE A 284 5.32 1.24 -5.62
C ILE A 284 5.07 0.53 -6.96
N ILE A 285 5.99 -0.34 -7.40
CA ILE A 285 5.84 -1.10 -8.65
C ILE A 285 4.60 -1.98 -8.58
N LEU A 286 4.47 -2.80 -7.54
CA LEU A 286 3.30 -3.68 -7.40
C LEU A 286 1.99 -2.88 -7.28
N GLY A 287 2.02 -1.78 -6.53
CA GLY A 287 0.87 -0.89 -6.36
C GLY A 287 0.40 -0.28 -7.68
N LEU A 288 1.32 0.24 -8.52
CA LEU A 288 0.97 0.79 -9.82
C LEU A 288 0.48 -0.30 -10.80
N SER A 289 1.21 -1.42 -10.91
CA SER A 289 0.85 -2.49 -11.85
C SER A 289 -0.57 -3.01 -11.56
N ASP A 290 -0.92 -3.20 -10.28
CA ASP A 290 -2.25 -3.68 -9.91
C ASP A 290 -3.32 -2.60 -9.99
N TYR A 291 -3.02 -1.35 -9.63
CA TYR A 291 -3.99 -0.25 -9.80
C TYR A 291 -4.36 -0.09 -11.28
N ALA A 292 -3.35 -0.05 -12.17
CA ALA A 292 -3.57 0.05 -13.61
C ALA A 292 -4.41 -1.12 -14.13
N ARG A 293 -4.01 -2.36 -13.84
CA ARG A 293 -4.74 -3.57 -14.25
C ARG A 293 -6.18 -3.60 -13.77
N ARG A 294 -6.43 -3.30 -12.48
CA ARG A 294 -7.75 -3.38 -11.85
C ARG A 294 -8.69 -2.25 -12.31
N CYS A 295 -8.13 -1.09 -12.65
CA CYS A 295 -8.90 0.03 -13.21
C CYS A 295 -9.00 0.00 -14.74
N GLY A 296 -8.42 -1.00 -15.41
CA GLY A 296 -8.50 -1.17 -16.87
C GLY A 296 -7.53 -0.29 -17.67
N PHE A 297 -6.51 0.28 -17.03
CA PHE A 297 -5.47 1.04 -17.69
C PHE A 297 -4.31 0.12 -18.12
N ALA A 298 -3.85 0.31 -19.37
CA ALA A 298 -2.64 -0.32 -19.87
C ALA A 298 -1.44 0.64 -19.94
N GLN A 299 -1.71 1.94 -19.95
CA GLN A 299 -0.70 2.98 -20.19
C GLN A 299 -0.89 4.16 -19.23
N VAL A 300 0.19 4.91 -18.98
CA VAL A 300 0.22 6.06 -18.09
C VAL A 300 0.85 7.28 -18.76
N VAL A 301 0.46 8.46 -18.30
CA VAL A 301 1.04 9.75 -18.70
C VAL A 301 1.55 10.50 -17.47
N VAL A 302 2.69 11.16 -17.60
CA VAL A 302 3.33 11.95 -16.54
C VAL A 302 3.82 13.28 -17.12
N GLY A 303 3.57 14.38 -16.40
CA GLY A 303 4.22 15.66 -16.71
C GLY A 303 5.72 15.60 -16.37
N SER A 304 6.59 15.76 -17.37
CA SER A 304 8.05 15.80 -17.18
C SER A 304 8.50 17.25 -16.98
N SER A 305 8.79 17.63 -15.73
CA SER A 305 9.22 18.99 -15.41
C SER A 305 10.73 19.20 -15.49
N GLY A 306 11.51 18.11 -15.63
CA GLY A 306 12.96 18.12 -15.41
C GLY A 306 13.35 18.11 -13.93
N GLY A 307 12.37 18.11 -13.02
CA GLY A 307 12.59 17.97 -11.58
C GLY A 307 12.56 16.51 -11.11
N ILE A 308 13.18 16.26 -9.95
CA ILE A 308 13.39 14.91 -9.41
C ILE A 308 12.10 14.11 -9.17
N ASP A 309 11.01 14.75 -8.77
CA ASP A 309 9.77 14.02 -8.44
C ASP A 309 9.13 13.40 -9.69
N SER A 310 9.08 14.17 -10.78
CA SER A 310 8.60 13.67 -12.08
C SER A 310 9.54 12.62 -12.66
N ALA A 311 10.86 12.79 -12.47
CA ALA A 311 11.86 11.84 -12.94
C ALA A 311 11.75 10.48 -12.24
N LEU A 312 11.61 10.50 -10.91
CA LEU A 312 11.39 9.30 -10.11
C LEU A 312 10.06 8.63 -10.49
N THR A 313 8.99 9.41 -10.68
CA THR A 313 7.68 8.90 -11.09
C THR A 313 7.75 8.19 -12.45
N LEU A 314 8.41 8.80 -13.45
CA LEU A 314 8.63 8.20 -14.77
C LEU A 314 9.47 6.92 -14.69
N ALA A 315 10.53 6.91 -13.90
CA ALA A 315 11.39 5.74 -13.74
C ALA A 315 10.66 4.56 -13.09
N LEU A 316 9.87 4.81 -12.04
CA LEU A 316 9.04 3.79 -11.39
C LEU A 316 7.93 3.28 -12.30
N ALA A 317 7.27 4.17 -13.05
CA ALA A 317 6.26 3.80 -14.03
C ALA A 317 6.84 2.92 -15.15
N ALA A 318 8.02 3.26 -15.67
CA ALA A 318 8.69 2.49 -16.71
C ALA A 318 9.08 1.09 -16.23
N GLN A 319 9.50 0.94 -14.95
CA GLN A 319 9.75 -0.38 -14.36
C GLN A 319 8.46 -1.19 -14.17
N ALA A 320 7.35 -0.54 -13.78
CA ALA A 320 6.10 -1.23 -13.46
C ALA A 320 5.29 -1.69 -14.67
N LEU A 321 5.25 -0.87 -15.73
CA LEU A 321 4.41 -1.11 -16.91
C LEU A 321 5.21 -1.35 -18.19
N GLY A 322 6.53 -1.18 -18.14
CA GLY A 322 7.39 -1.15 -19.32
C GLY A 322 7.43 0.23 -19.97
N PRO A 323 8.58 0.65 -20.52
CA PRO A 323 8.76 2.03 -21.02
C PRO A 323 7.87 2.40 -22.20
N GLY A 324 7.46 1.42 -23.03
CA GLY A 324 6.52 1.64 -24.13
C GLY A 324 5.07 1.94 -23.68
N ASN A 325 4.75 1.73 -22.40
CA ASN A 325 3.43 2.00 -21.82
C ASN A 325 3.42 3.28 -20.95
N VAL A 326 4.48 4.07 -21.02
CA VAL A 326 4.64 5.32 -20.27
C VAL A 326 4.84 6.44 -21.28
N VAL A 327 4.23 7.60 -21.03
CA VAL A 327 4.44 8.82 -21.83
C VAL A 327 4.83 9.97 -20.92
N GLY A 328 5.92 10.66 -21.26
CA GLY A 328 6.29 11.93 -20.68
C GLY A 328 5.76 13.09 -21.52
N ILE A 329 5.30 14.17 -20.87
CA ILE A 329 4.98 15.44 -21.55
C ILE A 329 5.72 16.58 -20.87
N THR A 330 6.64 17.23 -21.57
CA THR A 330 7.29 18.46 -21.09
C THR A 330 6.51 19.69 -21.57
N MET A 331 6.24 20.61 -20.63
CA MET A 331 5.33 21.74 -20.84
C MET A 331 6.00 23.08 -20.47
N PRO A 332 7.01 23.53 -21.25
CA PRO A 332 7.78 24.71 -20.93
C PRO A 332 6.93 25.98 -21.00
N SER A 333 7.19 26.89 -20.06
CA SER A 333 6.68 28.27 -20.08
C SER A 333 7.84 29.24 -20.33
N ARG A 334 7.57 30.55 -20.33
CA ARG A 334 8.61 31.59 -20.44
C ARG A 334 9.63 31.61 -19.29
N TYR A 335 9.31 30.97 -18.16
CA TYR A 335 10.19 30.89 -16.99
C TYR A 335 10.93 29.55 -16.90
N SER A 336 10.61 28.59 -17.77
CA SER A 336 11.29 27.30 -17.80
C SER A 336 12.71 27.47 -18.33
N SER A 337 13.69 26.92 -17.61
CA SER A 337 15.07 26.93 -18.06
C SER A 337 15.26 25.98 -19.25
N SER A 338 16.22 26.28 -20.14
CA SER A 338 16.59 25.33 -21.21
C SER A 338 17.07 24.01 -20.62
N GLY A 339 17.79 24.07 -19.49
CA GLY A 339 18.26 22.89 -18.75
C GLY A 339 17.14 21.93 -18.37
N SER A 340 15.99 22.42 -17.87
CA SER A 340 14.87 21.55 -17.47
C SER A 340 14.24 20.76 -18.62
N VAL A 341 14.24 21.34 -19.82
CA VAL A 341 13.77 20.66 -21.04
C VAL A 341 14.80 19.63 -21.48
N ASP A 342 16.08 19.99 -21.51
CA ASP A 342 17.18 19.08 -21.86
C ASP A 342 17.26 17.88 -20.89
N ASP A 343 17.09 18.14 -19.59
CA ASP A 343 17.00 17.12 -18.54
C ASP A 343 15.85 16.15 -18.77
N SER A 344 14.67 16.66 -19.16
CA SER A 344 13.50 15.83 -19.51
C SER A 344 13.79 14.93 -20.71
N VAL A 345 14.45 15.48 -21.74
CA VAL A 345 14.85 14.73 -22.95
C VAL A 345 15.83 13.62 -22.59
N ALA A 346 16.89 13.95 -21.84
CA ALA A 346 17.91 12.98 -21.43
C ALA A 346 17.31 11.86 -20.56
N LEU A 347 16.48 12.22 -19.58
CA LEU A 347 15.75 11.27 -18.75
C LEU A 347 14.91 10.30 -19.59
N CYS A 348 14.05 10.83 -20.47
CA CYS A 348 13.15 10.00 -21.26
C CYS A 348 13.93 9.09 -22.23
N GLN A 349 15.03 9.57 -22.80
CA GLN A 349 15.95 8.74 -23.60
C GLN A 349 16.58 7.61 -22.77
N ASN A 350 17.08 7.91 -21.56
CA ASN A 350 17.70 6.91 -20.68
C ASN A 350 16.73 5.80 -20.24
N LEU A 351 15.46 6.17 -20.05
CA LEU A 351 14.35 5.28 -19.67
C LEU A 351 13.73 4.55 -20.87
N GLY A 352 13.92 5.05 -22.10
CA GLY A 352 13.25 4.55 -23.31
C GLY A 352 11.78 4.95 -23.41
N VAL A 353 11.39 6.06 -22.76
CA VAL A 353 10.02 6.56 -22.68
C VAL A 353 9.78 7.63 -23.77
N PRO A 354 8.68 7.58 -24.53
CA PRO A 354 8.26 8.66 -25.41
C PRO A 354 8.08 10.00 -24.67
N LEU A 355 8.64 11.08 -25.21
CA LEU A 355 8.48 12.44 -24.69
C LEU A 355 7.83 13.34 -25.73
N PHE A 356 6.72 13.98 -25.37
CA PHE A 356 6.10 15.05 -26.15
C PHE A 356 6.45 16.41 -25.56
N THR A 357 6.62 17.41 -26.42
CA THR A 357 6.80 18.81 -26.03
C THR A 357 5.52 19.58 -26.33
N HIS A 358 4.88 20.13 -25.30
CA HIS A 358 3.66 20.93 -25.41
C HIS A 358 3.84 22.28 -24.67
N PRO A 359 4.43 23.30 -25.31
CA PRO A 359 4.68 24.59 -24.67
C PRO A 359 3.38 25.29 -24.25
N ILE A 360 3.37 25.88 -23.06
CA ILE A 360 2.16 26.54 -22.50
C ILE A 360 2.23 28.07 -22.56
N ALA A 361 3.32 28.64 -23.08
CA ALA A 361 3.58 30.07 -23.01
C ALA A 361 2.46 30.92 -23.68
N GLU A 362 1.95 30.49 -24.83
CA GLU A 362 0.87 31.18 -25.54
C GLU A 362 -0.48 31.04 -24.82
N LEU A 363 -0.77 29.87 -24.26
CA LEU A 363 -1.96 29.63 -23.44
C LEU A 363 -1.97 30.57 -22.23
N VAL A 364 -0.86 30.63 -21.50
CA VAL A 364 -0.70 31.52 -20.33
C VAL A 364 -0.88 32.99 -20.74
N ALA A 365 -0.29 33.40 -21.87
CA ALA A 365 -0.42 34.77 -22.38
C ALA A 365 -1.87 35.12 -22.76
N GLY A 366 -2.61 34.18 -23.34
CA GLY A 366 -4.04 34.33 -23.66
C GLY A 366 -4.88 34.56 -22.41
N TYR A 367 -4.74 33.69 -21.40
CA TYR A 367 -5.43 33.84 -20.11
C TYR A 367 -5.08 35.16 -19.40
N ALA A 368 -3.80 35.52 -19.36
CA ALA A 368 -3.36 36.76 -18.74
C ALA A 368 -3.97 38.01 -19.40
N ARG A 369 -4.04 38.03 -20.74
CA ARG A 369 -4.65 39.12 -21.52
C ARG A 369 -6.16 39.24 -21.26
N GLN A 370 -6.87 38.12 -21.23
CA GLN A 370 -8.31 38.11 -20.94
C GLN A 370 -8.61 38.56 -19.50
N TYR A 371 -7.77 38.15 -18.54
CA TYR A 371 -7.88 38.60 -17.16
C TYR A 371 -7.74 40.12 -17.05
N GLU A 372 -6.70 40.67 -17.68
CA GLU A 372 -6.47 42.12 -17.69
C GLU A 372 -7.62 42.88 -18.35
N THR A 373 -8.12 42.38 -19.49
CA THR A 373 -9.27 42.96 -20.19
C THR A 373 -10.53 42.96 -19.31
N SER A 374 -10.76 41.90 -18.54
CA SER A 374 -11.99 41.72 -17.74
C SER A 374 -11.94 42.46 -16.40
N PHE A 375 -10.76 42.57 -15.79
CA PHE A 375 -10.61 43.06 -14.41
C PHE A 375 -9.75 44.34 -14.29
N GLY A 376 -9.27 44.88 -15.41
CA GLY A 376 -8.55 46.15 -15.46
C GLY A 376 -7.18 46.17 -14.78
N LYS A 377 -6.58 44.99 -14.54
CA LYS A 377 -5.24 44.86 -13.92
C LYS A 377 -4.51 43.63 -14.44
N PRO A 378 -3.17 43.66 -14.54
CA PRO A 378 -2.40 42.52 -15.03
C PRO A 378 -2.48 41.32 -14.08
N LEU A 379 -2.46 40.11 -14.65
CA LEU A 379 -2.34 38.87 -13.88
C LEU A 379 -0.88 38.65 -13.49
N GLN A 380 -0.57 38.68 -12.20
CA GLN A 380 0.80 38.61 -11.68
C GLN A 380 0.86 37.94 -10.31
N GLY A 381 2.06 37.52 -9.89
CA GLY A 381 2.32 36.82 -8.62
C GLY A 381 1.65 35.45 -8.53
N LEU A 382 1.24 35.06 -7.32
CA LEU A 382 0.65 33.76 -7.02
C LEU A 382 -0.50 33.32 -7.98
N PRO A 383 -1.46 34.20 -8.39
CA PRO A 383 -2.44 33.84 -9.41
C PRO A 383 -1.86 33.39 -10.76
N LEU A 384 -0.79 34.04 -11.23
CA LEU A 384 -0.12 33.69 -12.49
C LEU A 384 0.68 32.39 -12.37
N GLU A 385 1.37 32.19 -11.24
CA GLU A 385 2.07 30.93 -10.93
C GLU A 385 1.09 29.76 -10.92
N ASN A 386 -0.02 29.90 -10.19
CA ASN A 386 -1.07 28.87 -10.13
C ASN A 386 -1.74 28.63 -11.49
N LEU A 387 -1.91 29.66 -12.32
CA LEU A 387 -2.46 29.51 -13.67
C LEU A 387 -1.58 28.59 -14.53
N GLN A 388 -0.26 28.76 -14.49
CA GLN A 388 0.66 27.90 -15.25
C GLN A 388 0.51 26.43 -14.84
N ALA A 389 0.46 26.13 -13.54
CA ALA A 389 0.25 24.78 -13.05
C ALA A 389 -1.12 24.21 -13.51
N ARG A 390 -2.19 25.01 -13.47
CA ARG A 390 -3.53 24.58 -13.94
C ARG A 390 -3.60 24.31 -15.43
N ILE A 391 -2.92 25.10 -16.25
CA ILE A 391 -2.83 24.85 -17.69
C ILE A 391 -2.12 23.53 -17.95
N ARG A 392 -0.99 23.26 -17.26
CA ARG A 392 -0.29 21.96 -17.36
C ARG A 392 -1.18 20.80 -16.96
N GLY A 393 -1.86 20.94 -15.83
CA GLY A 393 -2.82 19.93 -15.38
C GLY A 393 -3.95 19.71 -16.38
N THR A 394 -4.40 20.74 -17.09
CA THR A 394 -5.45 20.64 -18.12
C THR A 394 -4.93 19.88 -19.34
N VAL A 395 -3.74 20.24 -19.86
CA VAL A 395 -3.10 19.56 -21.01
C VAL A 395 -2.90 18.06 -20.73
N LEU A 396 -2.43 17.71 -19.53
CA LEU A 396 -2.25 16.31 -19.14
C LEU A 396 -3.58 15.54 -19.07
N MET A 397 -4.64 16.17 -18.57
CA MET A 397 -5.98 15.58 -18.55
C MET A 397 -6.58 15.46 -19.96
N GLU A 398 -6.35 16.43 -20.85
CA GLU A 398 -6.75 16.35 -22.26
C GLU A 398 -6.09 15.15 -22.94
N TYR A 399 -4.79 14.94 -22.74
CA TYR A 399 -4.08 13.77 -23.24
C TYR A 399 -4.63 12.46 -22.64
N SER A 400 -4.83 12.44 -21.32
CA SER A 400 -5.41 11.29 -20.62
C SER A 400 -6.79 10.92 -21.16
N ASN A 401 -7.65 11.90 -21.43
CA ASN A 401 -8.98 11.70 -22.00
C ASN A 401 -8.95 11.19 -23.45
N ASP A 402 -8.05 11.70 -24.28
CA ASP A 402 -7.97 11.32 -25.70
C ASP A 402 -7.38 9.90 -25.89
N PHE A 403 -6.33 9.57 -25.12
CA PHE A 403 -5.59 8.31 -25.26
C PHE A 403 -5.94 7.26 -24.20
N GLY A 404 -6.82 7.56 -23.25
CA GLY A 404 -7.21 6.66 -22.17
C GLY A 404 -6.07 6.30 -21.20
N HIS A 405 -5.03 7.13 -21.07
CA HIS A 405 -3.89 6.87 -20.19
C HIS A 405 -4.18 7.32 -18.76
N LEU A 406 -3.75 6.56 -17.75
CA LEU A 406 -3.81 7.01 -16.36
C LEU A 406 -2.80 8.14 -16.12
N LEU A 407 -3.28 9.31 -15.71
CA LEU A 407 -2.40 10.42 -15.30
C LEU A 407 -1.84 10.15 -13.90
N LEU A 408 -0.51 10.08 -13.78
CA LEU A 408 0.17 9.96 -12.49
C LEU A 408 0.58 11.33 -11.96
N THR A 409 0.29 11.59 -10.68
CA THR A 409 0.77 12.81 -10.01
C THR A 409 2.18 12.61 -9.48
N THR A 410 2.92 13.72 -9.40
CA THR A 410 4.33 13.73 -9.00
C THR A 410 4.55 14.43 -7.65
N GLY A 411 3.48 14.79 -6.93
CA GLY A 411 3.63 15.43 -5.61
C GLY A 411 4.15 14.45 -4.58
N ASN A 412 5.13 14.87 -3.78
CA ASN A 412 5.68 14.08 -2.67
C ASN A 412 5.02 14.43 -1.32
N LYS A 413 5.27 13.61 -0.29
CA LYS A 413 4.68 13.77 1.04
C LYS A 413 5.03 15.10 1.68
N SER A 414 6.22 15.65 1.45
CA SER A 414 6.65 16.93 2.02
C SER A 414 5.82 18.09 1.46
N GLU A 415 5.68 18.17 0.15
CA GLU A 415 4.88 19.17 -0.57
C GLU A 415 3.39 19.07 -0.19
N ILE A 416 2.83 17.86 -0.22
CA ILE A 416 1.43 17.57 0.13
C ILE A 416 1.16 17.94 1.60
N SER A 417 2.12 17.70 2.49
CA SER A 417 1.99 18.02 3.92
C SER A 417 1.80 19.50 4.16
N VAL A 418 2.66 20.35 3.60
CA VAL A 418 2.61 21.80 3.82
C VAL A 418 1.77 22.54 2.79
N GLY A 419 1.16 21.81 1.84
CA GLY A 419 0.33 22.33 0.77
C GLY A 419 1.09 23.18 -0.24
N TYR A 420 2.35 22.84 -0.48
CA TYR A 420 3.18 23.42 -1.54
C TYR A 420 2.81 22.78 -2.88
N CYS A 421 1.55 22.99 -3.26
CA CYS A 421 0.95 22.47 -4.48
C CYS A 421 -0.18 23.39 -4.97
N THR A 422 -0.51 23.28 -6.26
CA THR A 422 -1.61 24.01 -6.89
C THR A 422 -2.81 23.10 -7.09
N LEU A 423 -3.92 23.41 -6.42
CA LEU A 423 -5.19 22.72 -6.70
C LEU A 423 -5.58 22.85 -8.18
N TYR A 424 -5.88 21.71 -8.77
CA TYR A 424 -6.21 21.51 -10.18
C TYR A 424 -5.06 21.79 -11.16
N GLY A 425 -3.83 21.77 -10.66
CA GLY A 425 -2.60 21.84 -11.44
C GLY A 425 -1.78 20.56 -11.28
N ASP A 426 -0.74 20.63 -10.46
CA ASP A 426 0.10 19.48 -10.07
C ASP A 426 -0.65 18.37 -9.31
N THR A 427 -1.83 18.70 -8.77
CA THR A 427 -2.74 17.76 -8.12
C THR A 427 -3.65 17.01 -9.10
N ASN A 428 -3.67 17.36 -10.40
CA ASN A 428 -4.43 16.60 -11.40
C ASN A 428 -3.79 15.24 -11.64
N GLY A 429 -4.56 14.18 -11.43
CA GLY A 429 -4.20 12.81 -11.79
C GLY A 429 -5.13 11.79 -11.14
N GLY A 430 -4.91 10.52 -11.46
CA GLY A 430 -5.66 9.39 -10.91
C GLY A 430 -4.91 8.65 -9.78
N LEU A 431 -3.57 8.72 -9.74
CA LEU A 431 -2.77 8.05 -8.70
C LEU A 431 -1.45 8.79 -8.45
N GLY A 432 -1.08 8.96 -7.18
CA GLY A 432 0.24 9.47 -6.76
C GLY A 432 1.16 8.35 -6.26
N LEU A 433 2.23 8.07 -7.00
CA LEU A 433 3.17 6.98 -6.66
C LEU A 433 4.04 7.30 -5.45
N ILE A 434 4.49 8.55 -5.37
CA ILE A 434 5.48 9.03 -4.40
C ILE A 434 4.85 9.95 -3.34
N GLY A 435 3.53 10.05 -3.32
CA GLY A 435 2.80 10.94 -2.40
C GLY A 435 2.96 10.59 -0.92
N ASP A 436 3.50 9.41 -0.61
CA ASP A 436 3.83 8.98 0.75
C ASP A 436 5.34 8.91 1.04
N LEU A 437 6.19 9.44 0.13
CA LEU A 437 7.63 9.63 0.34
C LEU A 437 7.94 11.07 0.71
N TYR A 438 8.75 11.29 1.74
CA TYR A 438 9.35 12.60 1.99
C TYR A 438 10.35 12.97 0.90
N LYS A 439 10.62 14.26 0.67
CA LYS A 439 11.53 14.73 -0.38
C LYS A 439 12.92 14.11 -0.25
N THR A 440 13.46 14.02 0.97
CA THR A 440 14.73 13.34 1.25
C THR A 440 14.73 11.87 0.82
N GLU A 441 13.59 11.19 0.91
CA GLU A 441 13.41 9.82 0.44
C GLU A 441 13.26 9.72 -1.08
N VAL A 442 12.66 10.73 -1.73
CA VAL A 442 12.62 10.84 -3.19
C VAL A 442 14.06 10.89 -3.75
N PHE A 443 14.94 11.71 -3.16
CA PHE A 443 16.36 11.74 -3.54
C PHE A 443 17.05 10.39 -3.30
N ALA A 444 16.82 9.76 -2.15
CA ALA A 444 17.43 8.48 -1.84
C ALA A 444 16.95 7.36 -2.79
N LEU A 445 15.67 7.34 -3.15
CA LEU A 445 15.11 6.33 -4.05
C LEU A 445 15.56 6.55 -5.50
N ALA A 446 15.72 7.80 -5.94
CA ALA A 446 16.27 8.10 -7.27
C ALA A 446 17.71 7.57 -7.41
N ARG A 447 18.56 7.76 -6.38
CA ARG A 447 19.91 7.20 -6.34
C ARG A 447 19.89 5.67 -6.35
N HIS A 448 19.04 5.06 -5.51
CA HIS A 448 18.86 3.61 -5.47
C HIS A 448 18.46 3.03 -6.84
N ILE A 449 17.61 3.71 -7.61
CA ILE A 449 17.24 3.27 -8.96
C ILE A 449 18.45 3.24 -9.90
N ASN A 450 19.30 4.26 -9.88
CA ASN A 450 20.53 4.27 -10.70
C ASN A 450 21.50 3.18 -10.25
N ASP A 451 21.69 3.03 -8.93
CA ASP A 451 22.59 2.02 -8.35
C ASP A 451 22.17 0.60 -8.75
N GLN A 452 20.87 0.29 -8.65
CA GLN A 452 20.31 -1.01 -9.07
C GLN A 452 20.47 -1.25 -10.57
N ALA A 453 20.36 -0.21 -11.40
CA ALA A 453 20.53 -0.33 -12.84
C ALA A 453 22.00 -0.46 -13.27
N GLY A 454 22.96 -0.13 -12.39
CA GLY A 454 24.38 -0.05 -12.72
C GLY A 454 24.70 1.02 -13.77
N ARG A 455 23.77 1.94 -14.03
CA ARG A 455 23.89 3.05 -15.00
C ARG A 455 22.95 4.19 -14.64
N GLU A 456 23.21 5.35 -15.22
CA GLU A 456 22.36 6.53 -15.08
C GLU A 456 21.03 6.34 -15.82
N LEU A 457 19.95 6.09 -15.07
CA LEU A 457 18.58 6.13 -15.57
C LEU A 457 17.99 7.52 -15.38
N ILE A 458 18.07 8.02 -14.14
CA ILE A 458 17.71 9.38 -13.77
C ILE A 458 18.99 10.22 -13.83
N PRO A 459 19.07 11.26 -14.69
CA PRO A 459 20.27 12.08 -14.81
C PRO A 459 20.75 12.67 -13.48
N HIS A 460 22.05 12.67 -13.23
CA HIS A 460 22.69 13.31 -12.08
C HIS A 460 22.40 14.81 -12.04
N ALA A 461 22.29 15.45 -13.21
CA ALA A 461 21.85 16.84 -13.33
C ALA A 461 20.48 17.07 -12.64
N ILE A 462 19.56 16.10 -12.69
CA ILE A 462 18.26 16.16 -11.99
C ILE A 462 18.42 15.89 -10.49
N ILE A 463 19.29 14.94 -10.11
CA ILE A 463 19.49 14.52 -8.71
C ILE A 463 20.25 15.58 -7.89
N ASP A 464 21.18 16.30 -8.52
CA ASP A 464 22.07 17.26 -7.84
C ASP A 464 21.54 18.70 -7.89
N LYS A 465 20.52 18.95 -8.71
CA LYS A 465 19.86 20.26 -8.83
C LYS A 465 19.00 20.59 -7.60
N GLU A 466 19.00 21.86 -7.21
CA GLU A 466 18.12 22.35 -6.15
C GLU A 466 16.64 22.30 -6.59
N PRO A 467 15.71 21.80 -5.74
CA PRO A 467 14.28 21.76 -6.07
C PRO A 467 13.66 23.14 -6.37
N SER A 468 12.85 23.19 -7.43
CA SER A 468 12.10 24.37 -7.86
C SER A 468 10.84 24.00 -8.65
N ALA A 469 9.78 24.82 -8.51
CA ALA A 469 8.56 24.74 -9.31
C ALA A 469 8.65 25.47 -10.67
N GLU A 470 9.66 26.31 -10.90
CA GLU A 470 9.89 27.09 -12.14
C GLU A 470 8.64 27.84 -12.66
N LEU A 471 7.87 28.45 -11.74
CA LEU A 471 6.67 29.25 -12.05
C LEU A 471 6.95 30.76 -12.08
N ALA A 472 8.08 31.19 -11.52
CA ALA A 472 8.57 32.56 -11.50
C ALA A 472 10.09 32.62 -11.75
N PRO A 473 10.66 33.78 -12.14
CA PRO A 473 12.11 33.91 -12.34
C PRO A 473 12.91 33.56 -11.08
N ASP A 474 13.97 32.75 -11.26
CA ASP A 474 14.92 32.35 -10.20
C ASP A 474 14.27 31.72 -8.94
N GLN A 475 13.07 31.16 -9.08
CA GLN A 475 12.31 30.57 -7.98
C GLN A 475 13.01 29.33 -7.41
N ARG A 476 13.08 29.21 -6.07
CA ARG A 476 13.46 28.00 -5.35
C ARG A 476 12.42 27.63 -4.32
N ASP A 477 12.30 26.34 -4.01
CA ASP A 477 11.39 25.88 -2.95
C ASP A 477 11.75 26.50 -1.58
N THR A 478 13.04 26.69 -1.34
CA THR A 478 13.62 27.28 -0.12
C THR A 478 13.25 28.75 0.09
N ASP A 479 12.73 29.44 -0.93
CA ASP A 479 12.20 30.79 -0.77
C ASP A 479 10.89 30.80 0.03
N SER A 480 10.15 29.66 0.04
CA SER A 480 8.87 29.50 0.75
C SER A 480 8.93 28.50 1.90
N LEU A 481 9.78 27.48 1.81
CA LEU A 481 9.88 26.38 2.75
C LEU A 481 11.24 26.37 3.46
N PRO A 482 11.36 25.82 4.68
CA PRO A 482 12.68 25.45 5.20
C PRO A 482 13.33 24.39 4.30
N PRO A 483 14.67 24.23 4.35
CA PRO A 483 15.36 23.16 3.63
C PRO A 483 14.73 21.79 3.92
N TYR A 484 14.57 20.96 2.90
CA TYR A 484 13.92 19.65 3.03
C TYR A 484 14.49 18.75 4.13
N PRO A 485 15.82 18.66 4.36
CA PRO A 485 16.35 17.89 5.49
C PRO A 485 15.86 18.35 6.87
N VAL A 486 15.49 19.63 7.02
CA VAL A 486 14.90 20.18 8.24
C VAL A 486 13.39 19.98 8.24
N LEU A 487 12.74 20.28 7.10
CA LEU A 487 11.29 20.15 6.95
C LEU A 487 10.82 18.72 7.22
N ASP A 488 11.47 17.75 6.59
CA ASP A 488 11.07 16.34 6.62
C ASP A 488 11.16 15.77 8.04
N GLU A 489 12.16 16.15 8.83
CA GLU A 489 12.28 15.72 10.23
C GLU A 489 11.17 16.32 11.12
N ILE A 490 10.82 17.59 10.93
CA ILE A 490 9.66 18.20 11.60
C ILE A 490 8.38 17.45 11.21
N LEU A 491 8.20 17.15 9.92
CA LEU A 491 7.02 16.47 9.41
C LEU A 491 6.93 15.01 9.87
N LYS A 492 8.05 14.27 9.94
CA LYS A 492 8.13 12.91 10.46
C LYS A 492 7.63 12.87 11.89
N LEU A 493 8.15 13.74 12.76
CA LEU A 493 7.72 13.80 14.16
C LEU A 493 6.24 14.21 14.29
N LEU A 494 5.80 15.21 13.53
CA LEU A 494 4.42 15.72 13.57
C LEU A 494 3.38 14.72 13.04
N ILE A 495 3.68 14.01 11.96
CA ILE A 495 2.72 13.16 11.24
C ILE A 495 2.79 11.72 11.73
N GLU A 496 3.98 11.14 11.74
CA GLU A 496 4.21 9.72 12.05
C GLU A 496 4.34 9.50 13.56
N GLY A 497 5.15 10.32 14.25
CA GLY A 497 5.38 10.26 15.69
C GLY A 497 5.99 8.92 16.13
N ASP A 498 5.36 8.25 17.08
CA ASP A 498 5.81 6.95 17.63
C ASP A 498 5.75 5.79 16.63
N ARG A 499 5.22 6.03 15.43
CA ARG A 499 5.16 5.03 14.34
C ARG A 499 6.45 4.95 13.53
N LEU A 500 7.35 5.90 13.71
CA LEU A 500 8.68 5.88 13.09
C LEU A 500 9.50 4.70 13.63
N SER A 501 10.51 4.27 12.88
CA SER A 501 11.55 3.42 13.46
C SER A 501 12.25 4.17 14.60
N ALA A 502 12.80 3.45 15.58
CA ALA A 502 13.51 4.06 16.71
C ALA A 502 14.63 5.01 16.25
N ALA A 503 15.33 4.67 15.16
CA ALA A 503 16.39 5.49 14.59
C ALA A 503 15.85 6.78 13.95
N GLU A 504 14.78 6.69 13.15
CA GLU A 504 14.14 7.88 12.57
C GLU A 504 13.53 8.78 13.64
N HIS A 505 12.89 8.20 14.66
CA HIS A 505 12.30 8.97 15.75
C HIS A 505 13.38 9.74 16.50
N ALA A 506 14.49 9.09 16.89
CA ALA A 506 15.59 9.74 17.58
C ALA A 506 16.24 10.85 16.74
N ALA A 507 16.39 10.65 15.43
CA ALA A 507 16.92 11.67 14.53
C ALA A 507 16.00 12.90 14.45
N ALA A 508 14.69 12.66 14.24
CA ALA A 508 13.69 13.71 14.15
C ALA A 508 13.56 14.50 15.47
N GLU A 509 13.50 13.78 16.60
CA GLU A 509 13.43 14.37 17.93
C GLU A 509 14.66 15.21 18.25
N THR A 510 15.86 14.70 17.96
CA THR A 510 17.13 15.44 18.17
C THR A 510 17.14 16.74 17.38
N LEU A 511 16.77 16.70 16.10
CA LEU A 511 16.75 17.90 15.26
C LEU A 511 15.71 18.91 15.74
N VAL A 512 14.50 18.46 16.08
CA VAL A 512 13.44 19.35 16.58
C VAL A 512 13.83 19.95 17.94
N ALA A 513 14.48 19.19 18.82
CA ALA A 513 15.00 19.69 20.08
C ALA A 513 16.04 20.81 19.87
N GLN A 514 16.98 20.62 18.93
CA GLN A 514 17.95 21.65 18.56
C GLN A 514 17.28 22.93 18.01
N LEU A 515 16.25 22.79 17.18
CA LEU A 515 15.49 23.96 16.71
C LEU A 515 14.83 24.71 17.87
N HIS A 516 14.37 24.02 18.91
CA HIS A 516 13.75 24.64 20.07
C HIS A 516 14.72 25.40 20.99
N GLU A 517 16.04 25.30 20.78
CA GLU A 517 17.04 26.09 21.51
C GLU A 517 17.04 27.58 21.12
N THR A 518 16.36 27.94 20.02
CA THR A 518 16.29 29.33 19.52
C THR A 518 14.85 29.75 19.25
N ASP A 519 14.52 31.02 19.49
CA ASP A 519 13.19 31.58 19.19
C ASP A 519 12.84 31.43 17.70
N ALA A 520 13.84 31.56 16.82
CA ALA A 520 13.68 31.39 15.38
C ALA A 520 13.29 29.96 15.00
N GLY A 521 13.93 28.95 15.60
CA GLY A 521 13.61 27.54 15.34
C GLY A 521 12.25 27.14 15.93
N VAL A 522 11.89 27.63 17.12
CA VAL A 522 10.53 27.49 17.67
C VAL A 522 9.48 28.07 16.72
N ALA A 523 9.71 29.28 16.21
CA ALA A 523 8.81 29.92 15.24
C ALA A 523 8.70 29.12 13.93
N LEU A 524 9.80 28.49 13.48
CA LEU A 524 9.82 27.64 12.31
C LEU A 524 8.96 26.38 12.48
N VAL A 525 9.12 25.65 13.59
CA VAL A 525 8.32 24.45 13.90
C VAL A 525 6.83 24.81 13.95
N GLN A 526 6.47 25.89 14.64
CA GLN A 526 5.09 26.39 14.70
C GLN A 526 4.55 26.80 13.32
N ARG A 527 5.38 27.40 12.47
CA ARG A 527 5.00 27.75 11.09
C ARG A 527 4.68 26.50 10.28
N VAL A 528 5.51 25.45 10.36
CA VAL A 528 5.26 24.17 9.67
C VAL A 528 3.97 23.52 10.17
N HIS A 529 3.72 23.49 11.49
CA HIS A 529 2.47 22.97 12.06
C HIS A 529 1.24 23.70 11.48
N LYS A 530 1.28 25.04 11.42
CA LYS A 530 0.22 25.86 10.83
C LYS A 530 0.03 25.60 9.34
N MET A 531 1.11 25.43 8.59
CA MET A 531 1.04 25.07 7.17
C MET A 531 0.37 23.71 6.97
N VAL A 532 0.72 22.71 7.78
CA VAL A 532 0.07 21.39 7.73
C VAL A 532 -1.42 21.52 8.02
N ALA A 533 -1.80 22.20 9.10
CA ALA A 533 -3.21 22.36 9.48
C ALA A 533 -4.04 23.07 8.42
N ARG A 534 -3.54 24.20 7.87
CA ARG A 534 -4.28 25.03 6.91
C ARG A 534 -4.48 24.37 5.55
N ASN A 535 -3.72 23.34 5.22
CA ASN A 535 -3.76 22.68 3.91
C ASN A 535 -4.50 21.34 3.91
N GLU A 536 -5.26 21.03 4.96
CA GLU A 536 -6.12 19.82 5.00
C GLU A 536 -7.13 19.79 3.84
N TYR A 537 -7.70 20.94 3.46
CA TYR A 537 -8.65 21.03 2.35
C TYR A 537 -8.04 20.63 0.99
N LYS A 538 -6.73 20.88 0.78
CA LYS A 538 -6.05 20.47 -0.46
C LYS A 538 -5.87 18.96 -0.49
N ARG A 539 -5.41 18.37 0.61
CA ARG A 539 -5.17 16.92 0.73
C ARG A 539 -6.44 16.09 0.56
N ARG A 540 -7.58 16.61 1.00
CA ARG A 540 -8.89 15.98 0.84
C ARG A 540 -9.36 15.89 -0.62
N GLN A 541 -8.76 16.66 -1.52
CA GLN A 541 -9.04 16.68 -2.96
C GLN A 541 -7.90 16.09 -3.80
N ALA A 542 -6.82 15.65 -3.15
CA ALA A 542 -5.73 14.98 -3.85
C ALA A 542 -6.16 13.59 -4.31
N PRO A 543 -5.62 13.08 -5.43
CA PRO A 543 -5.88 11.71 -5.84
C PRO A 543 -5.36 10.72 -4.81
N PRO A 544 -5.80 9.44 -4.89
CA PRO A 544 -5.23 8.37 -4.10
C PRO A 544 -3.70 8.34 -4.21
N ILE A 545 -3.02 8.06 -3.10
CA ILE A 545 -1.57 7.87 -3.06
C ILE A 545 -1.26 6.43 -2.63
N LEU A 546 -0.18 5.86 -3.17
CA LEU A 546 0.30 4.57 -2.68
C LEU A 546 0.88 4.75 -1.27
N ARG A 547 0.32 4.04 -0.30
CA ARG A 547 0.78 4.06 1.08
C ARG A 547 2.08 3.28 1.19
N LEU A 548 3.08 3.88 1.82
CA LEU A 548 4.41 3.30 2.08
C LEU A 548 4.76 3.36 3.57
N ARG A 549 4.18 4.32 4.30
CA ARG A 549 4.39 4.56 5.73
C ARG A 549 3.17 4.18 6.57
N PRO A 550 3.34 4.02 7.90
CA PRO A 550 2.24 3.68 8.80
C PRO A 550 1.08 4.67 8.74
N ARG A 551 1.33 5.96 8.46
CA ARG A 551 0.30 7.00 8.38
C ARG A 551 0.36 7.79 7.07
N ALA A 552 -0.37 7.31 6.07
CA ALA A 552 -0.56 8.02 4.80
C ALA A 552 -1.71 9.06 4.87
N PHE A 553 -1.64 10.08 4.01
CA PHE A 553 -2.76 10.98 3.78
C PHE A 553 -3.90 10.29 3.05
N GLY A 554 -5.14 10.68 3.34
CA GLY A 554 -6.35 9.98 2.90
C GLY A 554 -6.92 9.13 4.03
N SER A 555 -7.15 7.85 3.79
CA SER A 555 -7.75 6.92 4.77
C SER A 555 -6.98 6.89 6.10
N GLY A 556 -5.65 6.88 6.06
CA GLY A 556 -4.81 6.71 7.25
C GLY A 556 -4.65 7.93 8.18
N ARG A 557 -5.13 9.11 7.78
CA ARG A 557 -5.12 10.32 8.62
C ARG A 557 -6.32 11.20 8.34
N GLN A 558 -7.31 11.13 9.22
CA GLN A 558 -8.52 11.95 9.17
C GLN A 558 -8.39 13.17 10.08
N MET A 559 -8.28 14.37 9.50
CA MET A 559 -8.39 15.64 10.25
C MET A 559 -9.57 16.48 9.73
N PRO A 560 -10.19 17.32 10.59
CA PRO A 560 -11.23 18.23 10.14
C PRO A 560 -10.64 19.36 9.28
N ILE A 561 -11.36 19.73 8.21
CA ILE A 561 -11.02 20.88 7.37
C ILE A 561 -11.42 22.19 8.07
N ALA A 562 -12.68 22.28 8.51
CA ALA A 562 -13.24 23.46 9.13
C ALA A 562 -13.03 23.43 10.65
N ALA A 563 -11.80 23.66 11.08
CA ALA A 563 -11.43 23.65 12.50
C ALA A 563 -10.39 24.72 12.85
N LYS A 564 -10.42 25.17 14.12
CA LYS A 564 -9.39 26.01 14.73
C LYS A 564 -8.68 25.17 15.80
N TYR A 565 -7.61 24.50 15.41
CA TYR A 565 -6.92 23.51 16.24
C TYR A 565 -5.40 23.73 16.37
N VAL A 566 -4.82 24.68 15.61
CA VAL A 566 -3.37 24.96 15.57
C VAL A 566 -3.10 26.46 15.56
#